data_AF-A0A962X9F9-F1
#
_entry.id   AF-A0A962X9F9-F1
#
_cell.length_a   1.000
_cell.length_b   1.000
_cell.length_c   1.000
_cell.angle_alpha   90.00
_cell.angle_beta   90.00
_cell.angle_gamma   90.00
#
_symmetry.space_group_name_H-M   'P 1'
#
loop_
_entity.id
_entity.type
_entity.pdbx_description
1 polymer ?
#
loop_
_entity_poly.entity_id
_entity_poly.type
_entity_poly.pdbx_seq_one_letter_code
_entity_poly.pdbx_strand_id
1 'polypeptide(L)'
;LALVDADMPVVCVLPKDDLLEKVLSNLQEVRARGGVLFLFADREVDTHLSGVDTHVLSLGAVPESIAPIVFTIPLQLLAYHAAVLKGTDVDQPRNLAKSVTVE
;
A
#
# COMPACT_ATOMS: atom_id res chain seq x y z
N LEU A 1 5.66 -2.11 -15.48
CA LEU A 1 6.43 -3.25 -14.92
C LEU A 1 7.94 -3.16 -15.15
N ALA A 2 8.47 -2.26 -15.98
CA ALA A 2 9.91 -2.17 -16.29
C ALA A 2 10.80 -1.53 -15.19
N LEU A 3 10.21 -1.01 -14.11
CA LEU A 3 10.92 -0.32 -13.02
C LEU A 3 11.05 -1.16 -11.74
N VAL A 4 10.49 -2.37 -11.71
CA VAL A 4 10.42 -3.18 -10.48
C VAL A 4 11.72 -3.93 -10.28
N ASP A 5 12.36 -3.69 -9.13
CA ASP A 5 13.52 -4.41 -8.59
C ASP A 5 13.47 -4.41 -7.04
N ALA A 6 14.55 -4.89 -6.40
CA ALA A 6 14.64 -5.01 -4.95
C ALA A 6 14.68 -3.65 -4.21
N ASP A 7 15.06 -2.56 -4.88
CA ASP A 7 15.14 -1.22 -4.29
C ASP A 7 13.82 -0.43 -4.42
N MET A 8 12.85 -0.98 -5.15
CA MET A 8 11.52 -0.40 -5.35
C MET A 8 10.45 -1.23 -4.60
N PRO A 9 10.19 -0.94 -3.30
CA PRO A 9 9.13 -1.64 -2.57
C PRO A 9 7.76 -1.33 -3.15
N VAL A 10 6.92 -2.35 -3.31
CA VAL A 10 5.57 -2.25 -3.85
C VAL A 10 4.56 -2.36 -2.72
N VAL A 11 3.80 -1.29 -2.52
CA VAL A 11 2.69 -1.23 -1.56
C VAL A 11 1.38 -1.50 -2.30
N CYS A 12 0.59 -2.45 -1.81
CA CYS A 12 -0.69 -2.80 -2.41
C CYS A 12 -1.79 -2.97 -1.36
N VAL A 13 -3.01 -2.57 -1.71
CA VAL A 13 -4.22 -2.78 -0.92
C VAL A 13 -5.04 -3.91 -1.54
N LEU A 14 -5.51 -4.83 -0.72
CA LEU A 14 -6.22 -6.04 -1.13
C LEU A 14 -7.56 -6.14 -0.37
N PRO A 15 -8.56 -5.33 -0.74
CA PRO A 15 -9.92 -5.56 -0.31
C PRO A 15 -10.47 -6.86 -0.93
N LYS A 16 -11.54 -7.39 -0.35
CA LYS A 16 -12.28 -8.52 -0.93
C LYS A 16 -13.30 -7.99 -1.94
N ASP A 17 -12.90 -7.93 -3.21
CA ASP A 17 -13.74 -7.49 -4.32
C ASP A 17 -13.52 -8.34 -5.59
N ASP A 18 -14.27 -8.03 -6.66
CA ASP A 18 -14.21 -8.75 -7.94
C ASP A 18 -12.87 -8.59 -8.69
N LEU A 19 -11.99 -7.70 -8.24
CA LEU A 19 -10.68 -7.43 -8.87
C LEU A 19 -9.53 -8.17 -8.19
N LEU A 20 -9.75 -8.74 -7.01
CA LEU A 20 -8.73 -9.39 -6.19
C LEU A 20 -7.83 -10.34 -6.98
N GLU A 21 -8.40 -11.28 -7.73
CA GLU A 21 -7.64 -12.27 -8.51
C GLU A 21 -6.71 -11.64 -9.55
N LYS A 22 -7.18 -10.57 -10.20
CA LYS A 22 -6.38 -9.83 -11.18
C LYS A 22 -5.23 -9.09 -10.50
N VAL A 23 -5.47 -8.51 -9.33
CA VAL A 23 -4.45 -7.83 -8.55
C VAL A 23 -3.40 -8.82 -8.05
N LEU A 24 -3.80 -9.98 -7.52
CA LEU A 24 -2.89 -11.05 -7.10
C LEU A 24 -2.02 -11.55 -8.26
N SER A 25 -2.60 -11.72 -9.45
CA SER A 25 -1.84 -12.07 -10.65
C SER A 25 -0.76 -11.05 -10.99
N ASN A 26 -1.08 -9.74 -10.94
CA ASN A 26 -0.07 -8.69 -11.15
C ASN A 26 1.04 -8.72 -10.08
N LEU A 27 0.69 -9.00 -8.82
CA LEU A 27 1.66 -9.07 -7.72
C LEU A 27 2.62 -10.27 -7.86
N GLN A 28 2.17 -11.38 -8.44
CA GLN A 28 3.06 -12.50 -8.78
C GLN A 28 4.13 -12.09 -9.79
N GLU A 29 3.77 -11.29 -10.79
CA GLU A 29 4.75 -10.77 -11.77
C GLU A 29 5.77 -9.82 -11.13
N VAL A 30 5.34 -9.00 -10.17
CA VAL A 30 6.22 -8.13 -9.39
C VAL A 30 7.20 -8.96 -8.56
N ARG A 31 6.71 -9.98 -7.85
CA ARG A 31 7.55 -10.88 -7.05
C ARG A 31 8.55 -11.65 -7.92
N ALA A 32 8.15 -12.10 -9.10
CA ALA A 32 9.03 -12.81 -10.04
C ALA A 32 10.22 -11.95 -10.52
N ARG A 33 10.15 -10.63 -10.35
CA ARG A 33 11.23 -9.68 -10.68
C ARG A 33 12.05 -9.26 -9.45
N GLY A 34 11.82 -9.88 -8.30
CA GLY A 34 12.51 -9.55 -7.05
C GLY A 34 11.96 -8.32 -6.33
N GLY A 35 10.76 -7.84 -6.69
CA GLY A 35 10.12 -6.75 -5.98
C GLY A 35 9.66 -7.17 -4.58
N VAL A 36 9.94 -6.32 -3.59
CA VAL A 36 9.50 -6.52 -2.20
C VAL A 36 8.06 -6.03 -2.04
N LEU A 37 7.17 -6.91 -1.55
CA LEU A 37 5.74 -6.63 -1.42
C LEU A 37 5.35 -6.25 0.01
N PHE A 38 4.58 -5.16 0.15
CA PHE A 38 3.87 -4.78 1.37
C PHE A 38 2.37 -4.74 1.10
N LEU A 39 1.66 -5.76 1.56
CA LEU A 39 0.26 -6.02 1.24
C LEU A 39 -0.61 -5.70 2.44
N PHE A 40 -1.46 -4.68 2.32
CA PHE A 40 -2.55 -4.42 3.26
C PHE A 40 -3.76 -5.22 2.80
N ALA A 41 -4.11 -6.30 3.48
CA ALA A 41 -5.13 -7.24 3.02
C ALA A 41 -6.30 -7.33 3.99
N ASP A 42 -7.52 -7.44 3.46
CA ASP A 42 -8.68 -7.83 4.26
C ASP A 42 -8.45 -9.21 4.88
N ARG A 43 -8.92 -9.45 6.10
CA ARG A 43 -8.77 -10.76 6.79
C ARG A 43 -9.38 -11.92 6.02
N GLU A 44 -10.41 -11.66 5.22
CA GLU A 44 -11.08 -12.67 4.40
C GLU A 44 -10.35 -12.96 3.09
N VAL A 45 -9.29 -12.23 2.76
CA VAL A 45 -8.46 -12.44 1.57
C VAL A 45 -7.30 -13.36 1.91
N ASP A 46 -7.27 -14.51 1.25
CA ASP A 46 -6.05 -15.31 1.15
C ASP A 46 -5.24 -14.78 -0.03
N THR A 47 -4.09 -14.18 0.26
CA THR A 47 -3.23 -13.64 -0.80
C THR A 47 -2.55 -14.74 -1.59
N HIS A 48 -2.39 -15.94 -1.01
CA HIS A 48 -1.53 -17.01 -1.53
C HIS A 48 -0.08 -16.56 -1.85
N LEU A 49 0.31 -15.39 -1.35
CA LEU A 49 1.63 -14.80 -1.52
C LEU A 49 2.37 -14.90 -0.19
N SER A 50 3.42 -15.72 -0.16
CA SER A 50 4.30 -15.91 0.98
C SER A 50 5.76 -15.87 0.54
N GLY A 51 6.67 -15.58 1.48
CA GLY A 51 8.10 -15.48 1.23
C GLY A 51 8.75 -14.39 2.08
N VAL A 52 10.09 -14.34 2.06
CA VAL A 52 10.87 -13.32 2.78
C VAL A 52 10.57 -11.91 2.27
N ASP A 53 10.37 -11.78 0.95
CA ASP A 53 10.11 -10.51 0.27
C ASP A 53 8.62 -10.16 0.18
N THR A 54 7.78 -10.76 1.04
CA THR A 54 6.34 -10.47 1.09
C THR A 54 5.86 -10.29 2.52
N HIS A 55 5.42 -9.07 2.81
CA HIS A 55 4.91 -8.67 4.11
C HIS A 55 3.41 -8.42 4.00
N VAL A 56 2.62 -9.23 4.72
CA VAL A 56 1.16 -9.11 4.73
C VAL A 56 0.70 -8.52 6.05
N LEU A 57 0.02 -7.37 5.99
CA LEU A 57 -0.66 -6.74 7.10
C LEU A 57 -2.16 -6.97 6.95
N SER A 58 -2.70 -7.85 7.79
CA SER A 58 -4.14 -8.16 7.77
C SER A 58 -4.93 -7.09 8.54
N LEU A 59 -5.87 -6.46 7.85
CA LEU A 59 -6.92 -5.61 8.43
C LEU A 59 -8.11 -6.48 8.87
N GLY A 60 -9.02 -5.91 9.67
CA GLY A 60 -10.31 -6.57 9.92
C GLY A 60 -11.11 -6.75 8.63
N ALA A 61 -12.14 -7.60 8.65
CA ALA A 61 -13.07 -7.72 7.51
C ALA A 61 -13.83 -6.40 7.33
N VAL A 62 -13.81 -5.85 6.12
CA VAL A 62 -14.44 -4.57 5.77
C VAL A 62 -15.48 -4.76 4.67
N PRO A 63 -16.71 -4.23 4.82
CA PRO A 63 -17.66 -4.18 3.73
C PRO A 63 -17.09 -3.43 2.51
N GLU A 64 -17.27 -3.99 1.32
CA GLU A 64 -16.74 -3.45 0.07
C GLU A 64 -17.09 -1.96 -0.13
N SER A 65 -18.32 -1.57 0.24
CA SER A 65 -18.82 -0.19 0.11
C SER A 65 -18.03 0.87 0.88
N ILE A 66 -17.32 0.48 1.95
CA ILE A 66 -16.49 1.38 2.75
C ILE A 66 -15.00 1.03 2.71
N ALA A 67 -14.62 -0.04 2.01
CA ALA A 67 -13.23 -0.49 1.89
C ALA A 67 -12.28 0.63 1.44
N PRO A 68 -12.58 1.46 0.41
CA PRO A 68 -11.69 2.54 0.01
C PRO A 68 -11.36 3.53 1.13
N ILE A 69 -12.33 3.79 2.02
CA ILE A 69 -12.17 4.71 3.16
C ILE A 69 -11.29 4.05 4.22
N VAL A 70 -11.59 2.80 4.60
CA VAL A 70 -10.86 2.10 5.66
C VAL A 70 -9.42 1.85 5.27
N PHE A 71 -9.16 1.41 4.04
CA PHE A 71 -7.80 1.16 3.53
C PHE A 71 -6.97 2.44 3.34
N THR A 72 -7.58 3.63 3.37
CA THR A 72 -6.82 4.90 3.38
C THR A 72 -6.08 5.11 4.71
N ILE A 73 -6.64 4.65 5.83
CA ILE A 73 -6.07 4.84 7.17
C ILE A 73 -4.65 4.25 7.31
N PRO A 74 -4.39 2.96 6.99
CA PRO A 74 -3.05 2.41 7.10
C PRO A 74 -2.04 3.09 6.16
N LEU A 75 -2.48 3.58 4.99
CA LEU A 75 -1.60 4.30 4.07
C LEU A 75 -1.21 5.68 4.61
N GLN A 76 -2.14 6.38 5.26
CA GLN A 76 -1.85 7.62 5.98
C GLN A 76 -0.83 7.38 7.11
N LEU A 77 -1.02 6.31 7.89
CA LEU A 77 -0.09 5.93 8.96
C LEU A 77 1.28 5.54 8.42
N LEU A 78 1.34 4.82 7.30
CA LEU A 78 2.60 4.47 6.62
C LEU A 78 3.38 5.74 6.24
N ALA A 79 2.71 6.71 5.60
CA ALA A 79 3.33 7.97 5.22
C ALA A 79 3.80 8.78 6.44
N TYR A 80 2.95 8.86 7.47
CA TYR A 80 3.28 9.52 8.73
C TYR A 80 4.52 8.92 9.39
N HIS A 81 4.56 7.60 9.58
CA HIS A 81 5.69 6.94 10.21
C HIS A 81 6.97 7.04 9.37
N ALA A 82 6.87 6.96 8.04
CA ALA A 82 8.01 7.19 7.17
C ALA A 82 8.56 8.63 7.30
N ALA A 83 7.68 9.63 7.39
CA ALA A 83 8.07 11.03 7.56
C ALA A 83 8.73 11.28 8.92
N VAL A 84 8.16 10.74 10.01
CA VAL A 84 8.73 10.81 11.36
C VAL A 84 10.12 10.16 11.40
N LEU A 85 10.27 8.96 10.84
CA LEU A 85 11.57 8.27 10.79
C LEU A 85 12.61 9.03 9.97
N LYS A 86 12.20 9.73 8.92
CA LYS A 86 13.08 10.59 8.11
C LYS A 86 13.37 11.96 8.74
N GLY A 87 12.72 12.31 9.86
CA GLY A 87 12.87 13.61 10.50
C GLY A 87 12.38 14.79 9.66
N THR A 88 11.42 14.54 8.75
CA THR A 88 10.82 15.60 7.92
C THR A 88 9.69 16.31 8.67
N ASP A 89 9.42 17.57 8.32
CA ASP A 89 8.26 18.30 8.83
C ASP A 89 6.96 17.67 8.30
N VAL A 90 6.22 17.05 9.21
CA VAL A 90 4.97 16.32 8.91
C VAL A 90 3.82 17.30 8.66
N ASP A 91 3.76 18.39 9.41
CA ASP A 91 2.65 19.35 9.38
C ASP A 91 2.82 20.37 8.25
N GLN A 92 4.08 20.73 7.95
CA GLN A 92 4.44 21.71 6.93
C GLN A 92 5.49 21.13 5.96
N PRO A 93 5.12 20.13 5.12
CA PRO A 93 6.02 19.57 4.14
C PRO A 93 6.53 20.63 3.16
N ARG A 94 7.81 20.52 2.79
CA ARG A 94 8.47 21.47 1.89
C ARG A 94 7.65 21.71 0.61
N ASN A 95 7.57 22.97 0.20
CA ASN A 95 6.95 23.40 -1.05
C ASN A 95 5.43 23.16 -1.16
N LEU A 96 4.74 22.83 -0.05
CA LEU A 96 3.29 22.65 -0.05
C LEU A 96 2.61 23.73 0.80
N ALA A 97 1.37 24.05 0.43
CA ALA A 97 0.48 24.91 1.19
C ALA A 97 -0.82 24.14 1.48
N LYS A 98 -1.48 24.47 2.60
CA LYS A 98 -2.76 23.82 2.95
C LYS A 98 -3.86 24.11 1.93
N SER A 99 -3.82 25.29 1.32
CA SER A 99 -4.68 25.72 0.24
C SER A 99 -3.87 26.65 -0.66
N VAL A 100 -3.96 26.45 -1.98
CA VAL A 100 -3.33 27.33 -2.97
C VAL A 100 -4.39 28.34 -3.39
N THR A 101 -4.20 29.60 -3.01
CA THR A 101 -5.20 30.68 -3.16
C THR A 101 -4.84 31.71 -4.22
N VAL A 102 -3.74 31.50 -4.95
CA VAL A 102 -3.27 32.36 -6.04
C VAL A 102 -3.05 31.50 -7.29
N GLU A 103 -3.40 32.05 -8.46
CA GLU A 103 -3.17 31.45 -9.78
C GLU A 103 -1.77 31.76 -10.31
#